data_AF-A0A5C7YXG4-F1
#
_entry.id   AF-A0A5C7YXG4-F1
#
_cell.length_a   1.000
_cell.length_b   1.000
_cell.length_c   1.000
_cell.angle_alpha   90.00
_cell.angle_beta   90.00
_cell.angle_gamma   90.00
#
_symmetry.space_group_name_H-M   'P 1'
#
loop_
_entity.id
_entity.type
_entity.pdbx_description
1 polymer ?
#
loop_
_entity_poly.entity_id
_entity_poly.type
_entity_poly.pdbx_seq_one_letter_code
_entity_poly.pdbx_strand_id
1 'polypeptide(L)'
;MLAYIKPYKTFIIVFLVLSVGIFFGIYTLQTPEKTLPIYSPRDINPELVDSTVQHIGNDHKIADFAFTNQNGKIITQKEYENKIYVADFFFTTCPTICPKMTDNMVWLQNQLKNNPEV
;
A
#
# COMPACT_ATOMS: atom_id res chain seq x y z
N MET A 1 -48.87 18.02 -24.80
CA MET A 1 -47.46 17.66 -24.57
C MET A 1 -47.30 16.25 -23.98
N LEU A 2 -48.01 15.87 -22.90
CA LEU A 2 -47.91 14.53 -22.29
C LEU A 2 -48.46 13.36 -23.12
N ALA A 3 -49.47 13.60 -23.98
CA ALA A 3 -50.08 12.55 -24.80
C ALA A 3 -49.12 11.98 -25.88
N TYR A 4 -48.14 12.76 -26.32
CA TYR A 4 -47.19 12.40 -27.38
C TYR A 4 -46.08 11.44 -26.91
N ILE A 5 -45.77 11.45 -25.61
CA ILE A 5 -44.70 10.64 -24.99
C ILE A 5 -45.24 9.28 -24.51
N LYS A 6 -46.57 9.16 -24.37
CA LYS A 6 -47.28 7.96 -23.88
C LYS A 6 -46.90 6.65 -24.61
N PRO A 7 -46.78 6.59 -25.96
CA PRO A 7 -46.41 5.35 -26.65
C PRO A 7 -44.93 4.96 -26.46
N TYR A 8 -44.05 5.89 -26.09
CA TYR A 8 -42.61 5.65 -25.92
C TYR A 8 -42.20 5.41 -24.45
N LYS A 9 -43.16 5.39 -23.52
CA LYS A 9 -42.90 5.29 -22.07
C LYS A 9 -42.04 4.07 -21.70
N THR A 10 -42.32 2.90 -22.27
CA THR A 10 -41.56 1.67 -22.01
C THR A 10 -40.13 1.78 -22.54
N PHE A 11 -39.94 2.32 -23.75
CA PHE A 11 -38.63 2.56 -24.34
C PHE A 11 -37.79 3.52 -23.49
N ILE A 12 -38.38 4.62 -23.02
CA ILE A 12 -37.69 5.60 -22.17
C ILE A 12 -37.29 4.98 -20.83
N ILE A 13 -38.15 4.17 -20.20
CA ILE A 13 -37.82 3.49 -18.94
C ILE A 13 -36.66 2.51 -19.13
N VAL A 14 -36.71 1.67 -20.17
CA VAL A 14 -35.63 0.70 -20.45
C VAL A 14 -34.31 1.43 -20.72
N PHE A 15 -34.34 2.50 -21.51
CA PHE A 15 -33.16 3.30 -21.80
C PHE A 15 -32.58 3.99 -20.56
N LEU A 16 -33.43 4.53 -19.68
CA LEU A 16 -32.99 5.11 -18.40
C LEU A 16 -32.35 4.07 -17.49
N VAL A 17 -32.96 2.90 -17.35
CA VAL A 17 -32.43 1.80 -16.53
C VAL A 17 -31.09 1.32 -17.08
N LEU A 18 -30.98 1.16 -18.41
CA LEU A 18 -29.73 0.79 -19.07
C LEU A 18 -28.65 1.87 -18.85
N SER A 19 -28.99 3.15 -19.01
CA SER A 19 -28.06 4.27 -18.84
C SER A 19 -27.54 4.36 -17.40
N VAL A 20 -28.42 4.21 -16.41
CA VAL A 20 -28.05 4.20 -14.99
C VAL A 20 -27.18 2.98 -14.66
N GLY A 21 -27.50 1.81 -15.21
CA GLY A 21 -26.70 0.60 -15.03
C GLY A 21 -25.29 0.74 -15.61
N ILE A 22 -25.17 1.31 -16.81
CA ILE A 22 -23.87 1.60 -17.44
C ILE A 22 -23.09 2.62 -16.61
N PHE A 23 -23.72 3.71 -16.18
CA PHE A 23 -23.07 4.74 -15.38
C PHE A 23 -22.57 4.18 -14.04
N PHE A 24 -23.37 3.36 -13.36
CA PHE A 24 -22.98 2.70 -12.12
C PHE A 24 -21.83 1.71 -12.35
N GLY A 25 -21.86 0.93 -13.44
CA GLY A 25 -20.77 0.02 -13.80
C GLY A 25 -19.46 0.74 -14.11
N ILE A 26 -19.51 1.88 -14.82
CA ILE A 26 -18.33 2.71 -15.05
C ILE A 26 -17.80 3.26 -13.72
N TYR A 27 -18.68 3.77 -12.85
CA TYR A 27 -18.28 4.33 -11.56
C TYR A 27 -17.59 3.30 -10.67
N THR A 28 -18.11 2.07 -10.57
CA THR A 28 -17.50 1.01 -9.75
C THR A 28 -16.20 0.49 -10.33
N LEU A 29 -16.08 0.39 -11.66
CA LEU A 29 -14.86 -0.08 -12.32
C LEU A 29 -13.73 0.96 -12.32
N GLN A 30 -14.07 2.26 -12.29
CA GLN A 30 -13.10 3.35 -12.39
C GLN A 30 -12.61 3.87 -11.03
N THR A 31 -13.07 3.31 -9.92
CA THR A 31 -12.53 3.57 -8.58
C THR A 31 -11.49 2.50 -8.23
N PRO A 32 -10.19 2.67 -8.58
CA PRO A 32 -9.16 1.71 -8.21
C PRO A 32 -9.02 1.65 -6.69
N GLU A 33 -8.75 0.47 -6.17
CA GLU A 33 -8.38 0.31 -4.76
C GLU A 33 -7.10 1.10 -4.47
N LYS A 34 -7.11 1.87 -3.38
CA LYS A 34 -5.94 2.63 -2.95
C LYS A 34 -4.91 1.65 -2.42
N THR A 35 -3.87 1.40 -3.20
CA THR A 35 -2.69 0.65 -2.78
C THR A 35 -1.58 1.60 -2.39
N LEU A 36 -0.68 1.14 -1.51
CA LEU A 36 0.52 1.90 -1.19
C LEU A 36 1.47 1.86 -2.41
N PRO A 37 2.12 2.99 -2.75
CA PRO A 37 3.13 3.00 -3.80
C PRO A 37 4.32 2.11 -3.40
N ILE A 38 4.87 1.39 -4.37
CA ILE A 38 6.10 0.60 -4.21
C ILE A 38 7.25 1.47 -4.71
N TYR A 39 8.17 1.83 -3.81
CA TYR A 39 9.36 2.60 -4.15
C TYR A 39 10.54 1.67 -4.45
N SER A 40 11.24 1.93 -5.55
CA SER A 40 12.49 1.29 -5.93
C SER A 40 13.68 2.23 -5.70
N PRO A 41 14.92 1.71 -5.70
CA PRO A 41 16.13 2.55 -5.55
C PRO A 41 16.21 3.73 -6.52
N ARG A 42 15.63 3.63 -7.72
CA ARG A 42 15.54 4.73 -8.71
C ARG A 42 14.61 5.88 -8.31
N ASP A 43 13.66 5.64 -7.42
CA ASP A 43 12.63 6.62 -7.03
C ASP A 43 13.06 7.50 -5.84
N ILE A 44 14.20 7.18 -5.21
CA ILE A 44 14.75 7.86 -4.05
C ILE A 44 15.90 8.78 -4.49
N ASN A 45 16.17 9.84 -3.73
CA ASN A 45 17.34 10.69 -3.96
C ASN A 45 18.61 9.83 -4.10
N PRO A 46 19.32 9.86 -5.25
CA PRO A 46 20.52 9.07 -5.48
C PRO A 46 21.62 9.27 -4.43
N GLU A 47 21.69 10.42 -3.76
CA GLU A 47 22.64 10.67 -2.67
C GLU A 47 22.42 9.76 -1.45
N LEU A 48 21.21 9.23 -1.29
CA LEU A 48 20.81 8.33 -0.19
C LEU A 48 20.86 6.85 -0.61
N VAL A 49 21.24 6.56 -1.85
CA VAL A 49 21.16 5.23 -2.45
C VAL A 49 22.53 4.81 -2.96
N ASP A 50 22.95 3.58 -2.64
CA ASP A 50 24.23 3.06 -3.08
C ASP A 50 24.30 2.95 -4.61
N SER A 51 25.43 3.38 -5.18
CA SER A 51 25.65 3.41 -6.64
C SER A 51 25.46 2.06 -7.34
N THR A 52 25.66 0.95 -6.64
CA THR A 52 25.50 -0.40 -7.21
C THR A 52 24.04 -0.77 -7.45
N VAL A 53 23.08 -0.13 -6.76
CA VAL A 53 21.65 -0.46 -6.85
C VAL A 53 20.81 0.64 -7.49
N GLN A 54 21.37 1.83 -7.72
CA GLN A 54 20.65 2.94 -8.37
C GLN A 54 20.09 2.58 -9.75
N HIS A 55 20.69 1.61 -10.45
CA HIS A 55 20.19 1.14 -11.74
C HIS A 55 19.08 0.09 -11.60
N ILE A 56 18.55 -0.21 -10.42
CA ILE A 56 17.46 -1.19 -10.22
C ILE A 56 16.14 -0.43 -10.17
N GLY A 57 15.30 -0.62 -11.18
CA GLY A 57 14.04 0.14 -11.33
C GLY A 57 12.78 -0.58 -10.90
N ASN A 58 12.80 -1.92 -10.89
CA ASN A 58 11.68 -2.75 -10.46
C ASN A 58 12.25 -3.95 -9.71
N ASP A 59 11.41 -4.61 -8.89
CA ASP A 59 11.72 -5.87 -8.22
C ASP A 59 12.93 -5.83 -7.27
N HIS A 60 13.21 -4.68 -6.67
CA HIS A 60 14.20 -4.60 -5.60
C HIS A 60 13.80 -5.52 -4.43
N LYS A 61 14.73 -6.40 -4.05
CA LYS A 61 14.58 -7.31 -2.93
C LYS A 61 15.65 -7.04 -1.90
N ILE A 62 15.28 -7.21 -0.64
CA ILE A 62 16.22 -7.14 0.47
C ILE A 62 17.20 -8.31 0.32
N ALA A 63 18.49 -8.01 0.39
CA ALA A 63 19.54 -9.02 0.32
C ALA A 63 19.48 -9.97 1.52
N ASP A 64 20.07 -11.16 1.37
CA ASP A 64 20.19 -12.10 2.49
C ASP A 64 20.90 -11.43 3.68
N PHE A 65 20.36 -11.64 4.88
CA PHE A 65 20.90 -11.03 6.08
C PHE A 65 20.93 -12.02 7.24
N ALA A 66 21.84 -11.77 8.18
CA ALA A 66 21.90 -12.46 9.44
C ALA A 66 22.30 -11.45 10.52
N PHE A 67 21.35 -11.11 11.39
CA PHE A 67 21.55 -10.13 12.46
C PHE A 67 21.22 -10.72 13.82
N THR A 68 21.90 -10.24 14.85
CA THR A 68 21.60 -10.62 16.23
C THR A 68 20.55 -9.66 16.80
N ASN A 69 19.44 -10.19 17.29
CA ASN A 69 18.40 -9.39 17.92
C ASN A 69 18.73 -9.06 19.40
N GLN A 70 17.87 -8.28 20.05
CA GLN A 70 18.02 -7.85 21.44
C GLN A 70 18.07 -8.99 22.47
N ASN A 71 17.60 -10.19 22.10
CA ASN A 71 17.62 -11.38 22.95
C ASN A 71 18.84 -12.28 22.66
N GLY A 72 19.77 -11.85 21.81
CA GLY A 72 20.95 -12.62 21.42
C GLY A 72 20.68 -13.73 20.39
N LYS A 73 19.49 -13.76 19.77
CA LYS A 73 19.13 -14.74 18.73
C LYS A 73 19.52 -14.22 17.35
N ILE A 74 20.07 -15.09 16.51
CA ILE A 74 20.27 -14.81 15.08
C ILE A 74 18.92 -14.83 14.36
N ILE A 75 18.64 -13.77 13.61
CA ILE A 75 17.46 -13.58 12.76
C ILE A 75 17.92 -13.38 11.31
N THR A 76 17.22 -14.02 10.39
CA THR A 76 17.45 -13.95 8.94
C THR A 76 16.14 -13.61 8.21
N GLN A 77 16.18 -13.52 6.89
CA GLN A 77 15.00 -13.33 6.05
C GLN A 77 13.97 -14.47 6.18
N LYS A 78 14.42 -15.69 6.55
CA LYS A 78 13.56 -16.88 6.66
C LYS A 78 12.52 -16.76 7.77
N GLU A 79 12.86 -16.07 8.85
CA GLU A 79 11.97 -15.83 9.98
C GLU A 79 10.74 -14.99 9.60
N TYR A 80 10.80 -14.28 8.47
CA TYR A 80 9.75 -13.38 7.98
C TYR A 80 9.09 -13.89 6.69
N GLU A 81 9.40 -15.10 6.23
CA GLU A 81 8.82 -15.65 5.01
C GLU A 81 7.29 -15.71 5.08
N ASN A 82 6.63 -15.29 3.99
CA ASN A 82 5.17 -15.26 3.85
C ASN A 82 4.45 -14.38 4.90
N LYS A 83 5.15 -13.41 5.48
CA LYS A 83 4.59 -12.40 6.39
C LYS A 83 4.95 -10.99 5.94
N ILE A 84 4.05 -10.05 6.18
CA ILE A 84 4.32 -8.63 6.00
C ILE A 84 5.03 -8.13 7.26
N TYR A 85 6.18 -7.50 7.12
CA TYR A 85 6.86 -6.87 8.26
C TYR A 85 7.18 -5.41 7.96
N VAL A 86 7.23 -4.61 9.03
CA VAL A 86 7.57 -3.20 8.97
C VAL A 86 8.94 -3.02 9.60
N ALA A 87 9.87 -2.41 8.86
CA ALA A 87 11.21 -2.11 9.34
C ALA A 87 11.38 -0.59 9.54
N ASP A 88 12.02 -0.23 10.65
CA ASP A 88 12.43 1.14 10.95
C ASP A 88 13.92 1.14 11.31
N PHE A 89 14.68 2.07 10.73
CA PHE A 89 16.11 2.22 10.94
C PHE A 89 16.37 3.48 11.76
N PHE A 90 16.77 3.30 13.01
CA PHE A 90 16.95 4.40 13.95
C PHE A 90 18.21 4.23 14.79
N PHE A 91 18.63 5.32 15.42
CA PHE A 91 19.72 5.32 16.40
C PHE A 91 19.15 5.36 17.82
N THR A 92 19.79 4.65 18.74
CA THR A 92 19.39 4.63 20.16
C THR A 92 19.61 5.96 20.86
N THR A 93 20.51 6.79 20.35
CA THR A 93 20.85 8.11 20.86
C THR A 93 20.47 9.18 19.84
N CYS A 94 19.21 9.64 19.91
CA CYS A 94 18.69 10.64 18.98
C CYS A 94 17.76 11.62 19.71
N PRO A 95 18.10 12.93 19.76
CA PRO A 95 17.45 13.87 20.67
C PRO A 95 16.11 14.42 20.18
N THR A 96 15.77 14.35 18.89
CA THR A 96 14.68 15.15 18.31
C THR A 96 13.62 14.33 17.57
N ILE A 97 13.93 13.83 16.37
CA ILE A 97 12.93 13.21 15.49
C ILE A 97 12.56 11.78 15.92
N CYS A 98 13.49 11.08 16.57
CA CYS A 98 13.35 9.66 16.85
C CYS A 98 12.24 9.31 17.85
N PRO A 99 12.03 10.05 18.96
CA PRO A 99 10.90 9.79 19.86
C PRO A 99 9.55 9.78 19.13
N LYS A 100 9.33 10.73 18.21
CA LYS A 100 8.10 10.80 17.42
C LYS A 100 7.95 9.61 16.47
N MET A 101 9.04 9.17 15.84
CA MET A 101 9.02 7.97 14.98
C MET A 101 8.73 6.70 15.78
N THR A 102 9.32 6.58 16.97
CA THR A 102 9.04 5.47 17.89
C THR A 102 7.56 5.46 18.32
N ASP A 103 6.97 6.62 18.64
CA ASP A 103 5.54 6.70 18.96
C ASP A 103 4.64 6.25 17.79
N ASN A 104 5.00 6.63 16.56
CA ASN A 104 4.29 6.15 15.35
C ASN A 104 4.40 4.63 15.18
N MET A 105 5.57 4.05 15.47
CA MET A 105 5.77 2.61 15.42
C MET A 105 4.95 1.88 16.49
N VAL A 106 4.85 2.43 17.70
CA VAL A 106 3.97 1.89 18.75
C VAL A 106 2.51 1.95 18.33
N TRP A 107 2.07 3.07 17.74
CA TRP A 107 0.72 3.20 17.20
C TRP A 107 0.44 2.13 16.15
N LEU A 108 1.35 1.94 15.19
CA LEU A 108 1.22 0.95 14.12
C LEU A 108 1.16 -0.48 14.67
N GLN A 109 2.03 -0.81 15.61
CA GLN A 109 2.04 -2.12 16.27
C GLN A 109 0.69 -2.41 16.95
N ASN A 110 0.07 -1.42 17.59
CA ASN A 110 -1.23 -1.58 18.21
C ASN A 110 -2.36 -1.82 17.18
N GLN A 111 -2.29 -1.21 16.00
CA GLN A 111 -3.27 -1.44 14.93
C GLN A 111 -3.12 -2.84 14.29
N LEU A 112 -1.88 -3.32 14.16
CA LEU A 112 -1.58 -4.56 13.44
C LEU A 112 -1.52 -5.81 14.33
N LYS A 113 -1.54 -5.66 15.66
CA LYS A 113 -1.35 -6.75 16.63
C LYS A 113 -2.21 -8.01 16.41
N ASN A 114 -3.41 -7.84 15.86
CA ASN A 114 -4.36 -8.94 15.64
C ASN A 114 -4.48 -9.34 14.16
N ASN A 115 -3.64 -8.79 13.28
CA ASN A 115 -3.65 -9.14 11.86
C ASN A 115 -2.83 -10.42 11.65
N PRO A 116 -3.42 -11.53 11.17
CA PRO A 116 -2.70 -12.78 10.96
C PRO A 116 -1.68 -12.74 9.81
N GLU A 117 -1.74 -11.75 8.92
CA GLU A 117 -0.84 -11.59 7.78
C GLU A 117 0.45 -10.80 8.11
N VAL A 118 0.45 -10.10 9.25
CA VAL A 118 1.56 -9.27 9.76
C VAL A 118 2.25 -9.98 10.92
#